data_AF-C7P616-F1
#
_entry.id   AF-C7P616-F1
#
_cell.length_a   1.000
_cell.length_b   1.000
_cell.length_c   1.000
_cell.angle_alpha   90.00
_cell.angle_beta   90.00
_cell.angle_gamma   90.00
#
_symmetry.space_group_name_H-M   'P 1'
#
loop_
_entity.id
_entity.type
_entity.pdbx_description
1 polymer ?
#
loop_
_entity_poly.entity_id
_entity_poly.type
_entity_poly.pdbx_seq_one_letter_code
_entity_poly.pdbx_strand_id
1 'polypeptide(L)'
;MMKFILNTGRTIWQGEAIEAGKNLDLYVKAAGVAYINEEDMEKLGVKEGDKVKVKSEYGEVVVYVKKATERMPEGMIYIPMGPWANSVVKPDTHSTGMPTFKGYPGFYVEVEKTDEEFLDMRALMRKKYIESVE
;
A
#
# COMPACT_ATOMS: atom_id res chain seq x y z
N MET A 1 10.72 -2.74 -12.46
CA MET A 1 9.29 -2.77 -12.11
C MET A 1 8.72 -4.17 -12.34
N MET A 2 8.00 -4.72 -11.35
CA MET A 2 7.40 -6.06 -11.38
C MET A 2 5.90 -5.98 -11.08
N LYS A 3 5.10 -6.93 -11.59
CA LYS A 3 3.65 -6.95 -11.41
C LYS A 3 3.25 -7.84 -10.25
N PHE A 4 2.36 -7.33 -9.40
CA PHE A 4 1.83 -8.02 -8.23
C PHE A 4 0.32 -7.91 -8.16
N ILE A 5 -0.32 -8.92 -7.58
CA ILE A 5 -1.68 -8.80 -7.07
C ILE A 5 -1.60 -8.05 -5.73
N LEU A 6 -2.31 -6.92 -5.61
CA LEU A 6 -2.41 -6.18 -4.36
C LEU A 6 -3.56 -6.72 -3.52
N ASN A 7 -3.28 -7.29 -2.36
CA ASN A 7 -4.29 -7.55 -1.34
C ASN A 7 -4.30 -6.43 -0.29
N THR A 8 -5.45 -6.18 0.32
CA THR A 8 -5.61 -5.19 1.40
C THR A 8 -6.51 -5.73 2.51
N GLY A 9 -6.26 -5.30 3.74
CA GLY A 9 -7.04 -5.75 4.88
C GLY A 9 -6.63 -5.13 6.21
N ARG A 10 -7.01 -5.80 7.29
CA ARG A 10 -6.70 -5.38 8.65
C ARG A 10 -5.45 -6.11 9.14
N THR A 11 -4.66 -5.43 9.95
CA THR A 11 -3.67 -6.05 10.82
C THR A 11 -3.94 -5.60 12.25
N ILE A 12 -3.50 -6.37 13.25
CA ILE A 12 -3.67 -5.97 14.66
C ILE A 12 -3.01 -4.62 14.95
N TRP A 13 -1.81 -4.39 14.39
CA TRP A 13 -1.05 -3.14 14.50
C TRP A 13 -1.77 -1.96 13.86
N GLN A 14 -2.41 -2.19 12.71
CA GLN A 14 -3.19 -1.16 12.04
C GLN A 14 -4.46 -0.81 12.84
N GLY A 15 -5.10 -1.79 13.47
CA GLY A 15 -6.22 -1.56 14.38
C GLY A 15 -5.81 -0.72 15.59
N GLU A 16 -4.77 -1.14 16.31
CA GLU A 16 -4.21 -0.42 17.45
C GLU A 16 -3.86 1.03 17.09
N ALA A 17 -3.16 1.23 15.97
CA ALA A 17 -2.72 2.55 15.55
C ALA A 17 -3.89 3.50 15.19
N ILE A 18 -4.99 2.95 14.67
CA ILE A 18 -6.20 3.72 14.40
C ILE A 18 -6.82 4.26 15.69
N GLU A 19 -6.91 3.41 16.71
CA GLU A 19 -7.51 3.76 18.00
C GLU A 19 -6.60 4.69 18.81
N ALA A 20 -5.28 4.53 18.71
CA ALA A 20 -4.32 5.43 19.33
C ALA A 20 -4.33 6.84 18.70
N GLY A 21 -4.47 6.92 17.38
CA GLY A 21 -4.58 8.18 16.65
C GLY A 21 -3.97 8.13 15.26
N LYS A 22 -4.79 8.36 14.23
CA LYS A 22 -4.38 8.32 12.81
C LYS A 22 -3.36 9.40 12.41
N ASN A 23 -3.19 10.43 13.24
CA ASN A 23 -2.20 11.49 13.04
C ASN A 23 -0.82 11.17 13.66
N LEU A 24 -0.68 10.03 14.32
CA LEU A 24 0.56 9.61 14.96
C LEU A 24 1.43 8.82 13.98
N ASP A 25 2.74 8.87 14.22
CA ASP A 25 3.74 8.06 13.51
C ASP A 25 3.46 6.54 13.63
N LEU A 26 2.78 6.13 14.71
CA LEU A 26 2.32 4.75 14.88
C LEU A 26 1.43 4.30 13.71
N TYR A 27 0.52 5.16 13.21
CA TYR A 27 -0.34 4.81 12.07
C TYR A 27 0.44 4.77 10.76
N VAL A 28 1.40 5.66 10.59
CA VAL A 28 2.32 5.66 9.45
C VAL A 28 3.10 4.33 9.39
N LYS A 29 3.69 3.90 10.50
CA LYS A 29 4.43 2.63 10.60
C LYS A 29 3.54 1.39 10.44
N ALA A 30 2.27 1.49 10.83
CA ALA A 30 1.35 0.36 10.76
C ALA A 30 0.65 0.19 9.40
N ALA A 31 0.37 1.28 8.68
CA ALA A 31 -0.42 1.27 7.44
C ALA A 31 0.30 1.84 6.21
N GLY A 32 1.41 2.55 6.37
CA GLY A 32 2.27 3.04 5.28
C GLY A 32 3.31 2.02 4.81
N VAL A 33 2.96 0.72 4.87
CA VAL A 33 3.88 -0.40 4.59
C VAL A 33 3.28 -1.37 3.57
N ALA A 34 4.13 -2.00 2.76
CA ALA A 34 3.80 -3.18 1.96
C ALA A 34 4.50 -4.40 2.55
N TYR A 35 3.71 -5.41 2.93
CA TYR A 35 4.21 -6.73 3.28
C TYR A 35 4.51 -7.51 2.00
N ILE A 36 5.74 -8.03 1.91
CA ILE A 36 6.26 -8.79 0.76
C ILE A 36 6.95 -10.04 1.31
N ASN A 37 6.78 -11.19 0.63
CA ASN A 37 7.51 -12.40 0.99
C ASN A 37 9.00 -12.29 0.64
N GLU A 38 9.79 -13.21 1.16
CA GLU A 38 11.26 -13.16 1.03
C GLU A 38 11.69 -13.33 -0.43
N GLU A 39 11.06 -14.26 -1.15
CA GLU A 39 11.38 -14.56 -2.55
C GLU A 39 11.15 -13.36 -3.47
N ASP A 40 10.06 -12.61 -3.28
CA ASP A 40 9.78 -11.41 -4.08
C ASP A 40 10.57 -10.20 -3.62
N MET A 41 10.94 -10.11 -2.34
CA MET A 41 11.90 -9.09 -1.86
C MET A 41 13.26 -9.27 -2.54
N GLU A 42 13.75 -10.50 -2.65
CA GLU A 42 14.99 -10.83 -3.37
C GLU A 42 14.90 -10.46 -4.85
N LYS A 43 13.82 -10.84 -5.54
CA LYS A 43 13.61 -10.48 -6.96
C LYS A 43 13.52 -8.97 -7.19
N LEU A 44 12.90 -8.24 -6.26
CA LEU A 44 12.78 -6.78 -6.30
C LEU A 44 14.09 -6.07 -5.89
N GLY A 45 15.05 -6.77 -5.28
CA GLY A 45 16.28 -6.17 -4.76
C GLY A 45 16.05 -5.22 -3.58
N VAL A 46 15.04 -5.52 -2.75
CA VAL A 46 14.65 -4.70 -1.58
C VAL A 46 14.87 -5.43 -0.28
N LYS A 47 15.08 -4.66 0.79
CA LYS A 47 15.17 -5.14 2.17
C LYS A 47 14.10 -4.48 3.03
N GLU A 48 13.83 -5.05 4.20
CA GLU A 48 12.93 -4.41 5.16
C GLU A 48 13.43 -3.00 5.51
N GLY A 49 12.51 -2.03 5.48
CA GLY A 49 12.82 -0.61 5.64
C GLY A 49 13.16 0.14 4.34
N ASP A 50 13.41 -0.54 3.22
CA ASP A 50 13.51 0.11 1.92
C ASP A 50 12.15 0.71 1.52
N LYS A 51 12.13 1.63 0.54
CA LYS A 51 10.90 2.17 -0.04
C LYS A 51 10.63 1.53 -1.40
N VAL A 52 9.35 1.28 -1.66
CA VAL A 52 8.85 0.89 -2.98
C VAL A 52 7.78 1.86 -3.45
N LYS A 53 7.79 2.14 -4.74
CA LYS A 53 6.68 2.78 -5.43
C LYS A 53 5.72 1.70 -5.89
N VAL A 54 4.46 1.86 -5.52
CA VAL A 54 3.36 1.00 -5.95
C VAL A 54 2.46 1.82 -6.85
N LYS A 55 2.21 1.33 -8.05
CA LYS A 55 1.44 2.03 -9.08
C LYS A 55 0.36 1.13 -9.64
N SER A 56 -0.83 1.68 -9.84
CA SER A 56 -1.90 1.09 -10.65
C SER A 56 -2.36 2.09 -11.70
N GLU A 57 -3.34 1.70 -12.52
CA GLU A 57 -4.02 2.63 -13.43
C GLU A 57 -4.79 3.76 -12.70
N TYR A 58 -5.06 3.60 -11.40
CA TYR A 58 -5.84 4.55 -10.59
C TYR A 58 -4.97 5.52 -9.77
N GLY A 59 -3.67 5.27 -9.70
CA GLY A 59 -2.75 6.14 -8.99
C GLY A 59 -1.46 5.46 -8.57
N GLU A 60 -0.69 6.17 -7.76
CA GLU A 60 0.57 5.69 -7.20
C GLU A 60 0.76 6.14 -5.76
N VAL A 61 1.58 5.39 -5.03
CA VAL A 61 1.97 5.67 -3.64
C VAL A 61 3.35 5.09 -3.34
N VAL A 62 4.10 5.77 -2.49
CA VAL A 62 5.34 5.25 -1.91
C VAL A 62 5.04 4.66 -0.55
N VAL A 63 5.51 3.45 -0.27
CA VAL A 63 5.35 2.74 1.00
C VAL A 63 6.65 2.06 1.41
N TYR A 64 6.81 1.81 2.70
CA TYR A 64 7.96 1.07 3.22
C TYR A 64 7.78 -0.44 3.04
N VAL A 65 8.86 -1.14 2.73
CA VAL A 65 8.90 -2.59 2.66
C VAL A 65 8.92 -3.18 4.07
N LYS A 66 8.05 -4.14 4.32
CA LYS A 66 8.03 -4.94 5.54
C LYS A 66 8.05 -6.43 5.15
N LYS A 67 8.88 -7.23 5.82
CA LYS A 67 8.88 -8.68 5.57
C LYS A 67 7.56 -9.28 6.03
N ALA A 68 6.93 -10.09 5.18
CA ALA A 68 5.72 -10.81 5.53
C ALA A 68 5.98 -11.79 6.69
N THR A 69 5.20 -11.68 7.77
CA THR A 69 5.24 -12.62 8.90
C THR A 69 4.28 -13.80 8.70
N GLU A 70 3.27 -13.62 7.85
CA GLU A 70 2.34 -14.66 7.44
C GLU A 70 2.72 -15.17 6.06
N ARG A 71 2.40 -16.44 5.76
CA ARG A 71 2.72 -17.02 4.45
C ARG A 71 1.96 -16.27 3.34
N MET A 72 2.70 -15.68 2.42
CA MET A 72 2.17 -15.01 1.24
C MET A 72 2.66 -15.69 -0.03
N PRO A 73 1.77 -15.93 -1.02
CA PRO A 73 2.19 -16.49 -2.31
C PRO A 73 3.06 -15.49 -3.07
N GLU A 74 4.01 -16.01 -3.85
CA GLU A 74 4.78 -15.20 -4.79
C GLU A 74 3.87 -14.48 -5.79
N GLY A 75 4.24 -13.27 -6.17
CA GLY A 75 3.44 -12.39 -7.03
C GLY A 75 2.28 -11.70 -6.32
N MET A 76 2.24 -11.72 -4.98
CA MET A 76 1.27 -10.97 -4.17
C MET A 76 1.97 -10.05 -3.16
N ILE A 77 1.46 -8.84 -3.03
CA ILE A 77 1.82 -7.94 -1.92
C ILE A 77 0.59 -7.60 -1.09
N TYR A 78 0.80 -7.17 0.15
CA TYR A 78 -0.27 -6.79 1.05
C TYR A 78 -0.02 -5.42 1.65
N ILE A 79 -0.97 -4.50 1.51
CA ILE A 79 -0.92 -3.18 2.15
C ILE A 79 -2.09 -3.09 3.14
N PRO A 80 -1.86 -2.81 4.44
CA PRO A 80 -2.93 -2.61 5.40
C PRO A 80 -3.86 -1.48 4.95
N MET A 81 -5.15 -1.62 5.25
CA MET A 81 -6.16 -0.66 4.81
C MET A 81 -5.89 0.73 5.40
N GLY A 82 -5.92 1.74 4.54
CA GLY A 82 -5.56 3.11 4.88
C GLY A 82 -5.41 3.98 3.63
N PRO A 83 -5.06 5.26 3.79
CA PRO A 83 -4.95 6.20 2.68
C PRO A 83 -3.89 5.80 1.65
N TRP A 84 -2.81 5.13 2.10
CA TRP A 84 -1.78 4.62 1.19
C TRP A 84 -2.33 3.53 0.26
N ALA A 85 -2.98 2.49 0.81
CA ALA A 85 -3.62 1.45 0.00
C ALA A 85 -4.68 2.05 -0.95
N ASN A 86 -5.53 2.94 -0.44
CA ASN A 86 -6.60 3.56 -1.22
C ASN A 86 -6.09 4.38 -2.43
N SER A 87 -4.81 4.76 -2.45
CA SER A 87 -4.21 5.49 -3.56
C SER A 87 -4.01 4.66 -4.83
N VAL A 88 -4.12 3.33 -4.73
CA VAL A 88 -3.83 2.38 -5.84
C VAL A 88 -4.91 1.32 -6.06
N VAL A 89 -5.93 1.22 -5.22
CA VAL A 89 -7.06 0.28 -5.41
C VAL A 89 -8.01 0.74 -6.51
N LYS A 90 -8.79 -0.19 -7.06
CA LYS A 90 -9.81 0.09 -8.07
C LYS A 90 -11.06 0.72 -7.43
N PRO A 91 -11.44 1.96 -7.79
CA PRO A 91 -12.57 2.67 -7.19
C PRO A 91 -13.94 2.19 -7.71
N ASP A 92 -13.97 1.45 -8.82
CA ASP A 92 -15.18 0.88 -9.42
C ASP A 92 -15.94 0.03 -8.40
N THR A 93 -17.23 0.33 -8.28
CA THR A 93 -18.14 -0.31 -7.31
C THR A 93 -19.04 -1.37 -7.94
N HIS A 94 -18.99 -1.55 -9.26
CA HIS A 94 -19.87 -2.45 -10.00
C HIS A 94 -21.37 -2.20 -9.72
N SER A 95 -21.74 -0.94 -9.47
CA SER A 95 -23.10 -0.53 -9.05
C SER A 95 -23.59 -1.17 -7.75
N THR A 96 -22.68 -1.62 -6.89
CA THR A 96 -23.01 -2.21 -5.58
C THR A 96 -22.74 -1.28 -4.39
N GLY A 97 -22.11 -0.13 -4.64
CA GLY A 97 -21.67 0.80 -3.61
C GLY A 97 -20.36 0.42 -2.90
N MET A 98 -19.78 -0.75 -3.19
CA MET A 98 -18.53 -1.23 -2.60
C MET A 98 -17.38 -1.25 -3.61
N PRO A 99 -16.31 -0.47 -3.41
CA PRO A 99 -15.13 -0.50 -4.27
C PRO A 99 -14.39 -1.85 -4.25
N THR A 100 -13.59 -2.07 -5.29
CA THR A 100 -12.74 -3.26 -5.41
C THR A 100 -11.42 -3.06 -4.63
N PHE A 101 -11.51 -3.21 -3.30
CA PHE A 101 -10.38 -2.99 -2.38
C PHE A 101 -9.30 -4.10 -2.42
N LYS A 102 -9.67 -5.31 -2.83
CA LYS A 102 -8.75 -6.45 -2.93
C LYS A 102 -8.54 -6.78 -4.39
N GLY A 103 -7.29 -7.00 -4.76
CA GLY A 103 -6.91 -7.45 -6.08
C GLY A 103 -7.48 -8.83 -6.39
N TYR A 104 -7.64 -9.08 -7.69
CA TYR A 104 -8.11 -10.34 -8.25
C TYR A 104 -7.22 -10.68 -9.46
N PRO A 105 -7.18 -11.94 -9.92
CA PRO A 105 -6.46 -12.31 -11.12
C PRO A 105 -6.90 -11.44 -12.31
N GLY A 106 -5.99 -10.62 -12.84
CA GLY A 106 -6.27 -9.67 -13.93
C GLY A 106 -6.15 -8.20 -13.56
N PHE A 107 -6.13 -7.85 -12.27
CA PHE A 107 -5.77 -6.51 -11.79
C PHE A 107 -4.41 -6.57 -11.07
N TYR A 108 -3.45 -5.80 -11.59
CA TYR A 108 -2.09 -5.79 -11.08
C TYR A 108 -1.66 -4.38 -10.68
N VAL A 109 -0.85 -4.31 -9.63
CA VAL A 109 -0.01 -3.15 -9.33
C VAL A 109 1.40 -3.41 -9.83
N GLU A 110 2.05 -2.35 -10.31
CA GLU A 110 3.45 -2.33 -10.66
C GLU A 110 4.25 -1.81 -9.46
N VAL A 111 5.27 -2.58 -9.06
CA VAL A 111 6.08 -2.32 -7.88
C VAL A 111 7.54 -2.22 -8.26
N GLU A 112 8.24 -1.22 -7.75
CA GLU A 112 9.68 -1.06 -7.89
C GLU A 112 10.31 -0.37 -6.69
N LYS A 113 11.59 -0.67 -6.44
CA LYS A 113 12.40 0.06 -5.48
C LYS A 113 12.47 1.54 -5.88
N THR A 114 12.38 2.44 -4.90
CA THR A 114 12.42 3.87 -5.16
C THR A 114 13.12 4.64 -4.06
N ASP A 115 13.74 5.75 -4.42
CA ASP A 115 14.27 6.75 -3.49
C ASP A 115 13.29 7.91 -3.26
N GLU A 116 12.15 7.93 -3.98
CA GLU A 116 11.10 8.97 -3.86
C GLU A 116 10.64 9.17 -2.41
N GLU A 117 10.28 10.42 -2.09
CA GLU A 117 9.83 10.79 -0.74
C GLU A 117 8.59 10.00 -0.32
N PHE A 118 8.62 9.47 0.91
CA PHE A 118 7.43 8.91 1.54
C PHE A 118 6.56 10.04 2.09
N LEU A 119 5.28 10.04 1.74
CA LEU A 119 4.33 11.02 2.27
C LEU A 119 3.62 10.44 3.50
N ASP A 120 3.75 11.13 4.63
CA ASP A 120 2.97 10.83 5.82
C ASP A 120 1.47 11.11 5.61
N MET A 121 0.63 10.79 6.60
CA MET A 121 -0.81 10.95 6.48
C MET A 121 -1.21 12.38 6.10
N ARG A 122 -0.61 13.40 6.71
CA ARG A 122 -0.99 14.80 6.45
C ARG A 122 -0.55 15.25 5.06
N ALA A 123 0.70 14.95 4.70
CA ALA A 123 1.26 15.29 3.41
C ALA A 123 0.52 14.57 2.27
N LEU A 124 0.18 13.29 2.45
CA LEU A 124 -0.57 12.51 1.48
C LEU A 124 -1.98 13.09 1.26
N MET A 125 -2.70 13.42 2.34
CA MET A 125 -4.04 14.00 2.24
C MET A 125 -4.02 15.38 1.58
N ARG A 126 -3.03 16.24 1.92
CA ARG A 126 -2.85 17.54 1.27
C ARG A 126 -2.63 17.39 -0.23
N LYS A 127 -1.70 16.52 -0.63
CA LYS A 127 -1.39 16.28 -2.04
C LYS A 127 -2.59 15.72 -2.82
N LYS A 128 -3.36 14.80 -2.22
CA LYS A 128 -4.45 14.07 -2.90
C LYS A 128 -5.80 14.79 -2.92
N TYR A 129 -6.05 15.75 -2.03
CA TYR A 129 -7.38 16.34 -1.89
C TYR A 129 -7.40 17.87 -1.79
N ILE A 130 -6.24 18.50 -1.63
CA ILE A 130 -6.14 19.97 -1.59
C ILE A 130 -5.43 20.44 -2.86
N GLU A 131 -4.26 19.90 -3.15
CA GLU A 131 -3.43 20.36 -4.27
C GLU A 131 -3.87 19.79 -5.62
N SER A 132 -4.49 18.61 -5.65
CA SER A 132 -4.91 17.95 -6.91
C SER A 132 -6.26 18.41 -7.44
N VAL A 133 -6.87 19.43 -6.82
CA VAL A 133 -8.19 19.96 -7.17
C VAL A 133 -8.08 21.36 -7.83
N GLU A 134 -6.84 21.82 -8.07
CA GLU A 134 -6.50 22.99 -8.89
C GLU A 134 -6.14 22.57 -10.32
#